data_AF-A0A9E0QCT9-F1
#
_entry.id   AF-A0A9E0QCT9-F1
#
_cell.length_a   1.000
_cell.length_b   1.000
_cell.length_c   1.000
_cell.angle_alpha   90.00
_cell.angle_beta   90.00
_cell.angle_gamma   90.00
#
_symmetry.space_group_name_H-M   'P 1'
#
loop_
_entity.id
_entity.type
_entity.pdbx_description
1 polymer ?
#
loop_
_entity_poly.entity_id
_entity_poly.type
_entity_poly.pdbx_seq_one_letter_code
_entity_poly.pdbx_strand_id
1 'polypeptide(L)' 'MHKHHCVGSYHSKTDSLILSACIDGQKIETVELSLSQLRVIQSRGICNKNTEYHTQIINLVESNIAQIQERLAA' A
#
# COMPACT_ATOMS: atom_id res chain seq x y z
N MET A 1 18.89 7.06 -22.04
CA MET A 1 17.66 7.55 -21.38
C MET A 1 17.60 6.91 -20.00
N HIS A 2 17.57 7.77 -18.98
CA HIS A 2 17.84 7.43 -17.59
C HIS A 2 16.92 6.30 -17.11
N LYS A 3 17.55 5.21 -16.64
CA LYS A 3 16.90 4.22 -15.80
C LYS A 3 16.28 4.99 -14.65
N HIS A 4 14.97 5.21 -14.70
CA HIS A 4 14.21 5.75 -13.59
C HIS A 4 14.23 4.65 -12.52
N HIS A 5 15.31 4.64 -11.74
CA HIS A 5 15.51 3.80 -10.58
C HIS A 5 14.52 4.32 -9.52
N CYS A 6 13.25 3.99 -9.70
CA CYS A 6 12.27 4.01 -8.61
C CYS A 6 12.44 2.71 -7.82
N VAL A 7 13.60 2.54 -7.19
CA VAL A 7 13.71 1.60 -6.06
C VAL A 7 13.86 2.50 -4.84
N GLY A 8 12.72 3.06 -4.42
CA GLY A 8 12.62 3.70 -3.13
C GLY A 8 12.94 2.65 -2.08
N SER A 9 13.86 2.97 -1.19
CA SER A 9 14.34 2.14 -0.09
C SER A 9 13.18 1.77 0.85
N TYR A 10 12.37 0.79 0.49
CA TYR A 10 11.31 0.25 1.34
C TYR A 10 11.85 -0.70 2.42
N HIS A 11 13.17 -0.94 2.44
CA HIS A 11 13.83 -1.96 3.26
C HIS A 11 14.13 -1.56 4.71
N SER A 12 13.83 -0.33 5.14
CA SER A 12 14.25 0.17 6.45
C SER A 12 13.13 0.77 7.32
N LYS A 13 11.86 0.55 6.96
CA LYS A 13 10.73 0.90 7.81
C LYS A 13 10.04 -0.37 8.32
N THR A 14 10.44 -0.85 9.48
CA THR A 14 9.73 -1.93 10.21
C THR A 14 8.30 -1.56 10.59
N ASP A 15 7.99 -0.25 10.62
CA ASP A 15 6.69 0.28 11.02
C ASP A 15 5.75 0.58 9.86
N SER A 16 6.09 0.18 8.62
CA SER A 16 5.17 0.29 7.49
C SER A 16 5.08 -0.98 6.66
N LEU A 17 3.88 -1.28 6.19
CA LEU A 17 3.54 -2.44 5.39
C LEU A 17 3.10 -1.98 4.01
N ILE A 18 3.68 -2.56 2.97
CA ILE A 18 3.40 -2.18 1.59
C ILE A 18 2.56 -3.25 0.92
N LEU A 19 1.35 -2.87 0.56
CA LEU A 19 0.41 -3.71 -0.18
C LEU A 19 0.45 -3.30 -1.65
N SER A 20 0.28 -4.28 -2.54
CA SER A 20 0.03 -4.03 -3.96
C SER A 20 -1.39 -4.46 -4.26
N ALA A 21 -2.24 -3.49 -4.63
CA ALA A 21 -3.58 -3.78 -5.11
C ALA A 21 -3.48 -4.25 -6.57
N CYS A 22 -4.00 -5.44 -6.85
CA CYS A 22 -4.00 -6.02 -8.18
C CYS A 22 -5.43 -6.36 -8.61
N ILE A 23 -5.78 -6.00 -9.84
CA ILE A 23 -7.02 -6.41 -10.51
C ILE A 23 -6.62 -7.25 -11.71
N ASP A 24 -7.23 -8.43 -11.87
CA ASP A 24 -6.92 -9.38 -12.96
C ASP A 24 -5.42 -9.70 -13.09
N GLY A 25 -4.71 -9.77 -11.96
CA GLY A 25 -3.27 -10.02 -11.91
C GLY A 25 -2.40 -8.83 -12.31
N GLN A 26 -2.98 -7.70 -12.70
CA GLN A 26 -2.27 -6.46 -12.97
C GLN A 26 -2.25 -5.57 -11.74
N LYS A 27 -1.05 -5.12 -11.34
CA LYS A 27 -0.88 -4.15 -10.26
C LYS A 27 -1.46 -2.81 -10.69
N ILE A 28 -2.46 -2.36 -9.95
CA ILE A 28 -3.13 -1.08 -10.19
C ILE A 28 -2.64 0.01 -9.24
N GLU A 29 -2.46 -0.29 -7.95
CA GLU A 29 -1.95 0.65 -6.95
C GLU A 29 -0.98 0.01 -5.96
N THR A 30 -0.14 0.86 -5.36
CA THR A 30 0.68 0.54 -4.20
C THR A 30 0.12 1.29 -3.00
N VAL A 31 -0.19 0.57 -1.93
CA VAL A 31 -0.68 1.12 -0.66
C VAL A 31 0.41 0.97 0.39
N GLU A 32 0.79 2.08 1.03
CA GLU A 32 1.65 2.09 2.21
C GLU A 32 0.76 2.28 3.45
N LEU A 33 0.75 1.27 4.31
CA LEU A 33 0.08 1.25 5.60
C LEU A 33 1.10 1.49 6.71
N SER A 34 0.80 2.38 7.64
CA SER A 34 1.56 2.49 8.89
C SER A 34 1.12 1.39 9.84
N LEU A 35 2.03 0.56 10.35
CA LEU A 35 1.74 -0.41 11.40
C LEU A 35 1.67 0.24 12.77
N SER A 36 2.41 1.34 12.99
CA SER A 36 2.38 2.09 14.25
C SER A 36 1.09 2.88 14.44
N GLN A 37 0.56 3.47 13.36
CA GLN A 37 -0.72 4.19 13.39
C GLN A 37 -1.91 3.34 12.92
N LEU A 38 -1.62 2.16 12.36
CA LEU A 38 -2.61 1.29 11.72
C LEU A 38 -3.49 2.07 10.74
N ARG A 39 -2.88 2.83 9.84
CA ARG A 39 -3.59 3.71 8.89
C ARG A 39 -2.86 3.80 7.56
N VAL A 40 -3.61 3.96 6.46
CA VAL A 40 -3.04 4.17 5.13
C VAL A 40 -2.35 5.55 5.07
N ILE A 41 -1.03 5.54 4.85
CA ILE A 41 -0.20 6.73 4.65
C ILE A 41 -0.32 7.21 3.20
N GLN A 42 -0.26 6.27 2.26
CA GLN A 42 -0.23 6.57 0.84
C GLN A 42 -0.91 5.45 0.04
N SER A 43 -1.67 5.82 -0.98
CA SER A 43 -2.09 4.89 -2.03
C SER A 43 -1.88 5.56 -3.37
N ARG A 44 -1.09 4.96 -4.26
CA ARG A 44 -0.80 5.54 -5.59
C ARG A 44 -0.74 4.47 -6.66
N GLY A 45 -1.35 4.77 -7.80
CA GLY A 45 -1.27 3.96 -9.00
C GLY A 45 -0.05 4.22 -9.86
N ILE A 46 -0.03 3.57 -11.02
CA ILE A 46 0.97 3.77 -12.06
C ILE A 46 1.05 5.28 -12.41
N CYS A 47 2.26 5.80 -12.55
CA CYS A 47 2.55 7.22 -12.79
C CYS A 47 2.05 8.18 -11.68
N ASN A 48 1.96 7.74 -10.43
CA ASN A 48 1.53 8.54 -9.26
C ASN A 48 0.10 9.11 -9.38
N LYS A 49 -0.73 8.54 -10.25
CA LYS A 49 -2.13 8.93 -10.41
C LYS A 49 -3.01 8.08 -9.49
N ASN A 50 -4.12 8.66 -9.04
CA ASN A 50 -5.17 7.90 -8.38
C ASN A 50 -5.92 7.10 -9.45
N THR A 51 -6.15 5.83 -9.20
CA THR A 51 -7.00 4.98 -10.04
C THR A 51 -8.47 5.17 -9.66
N GLU A 52 -9.39 4.71 -10.51
CA GLU A 52 -10.82 4.69 -10.20
C GLU A 52 -11.14 3.87 -8.92
N TYR A 53 -10.30 2.87 -8.62
CA TYR A 53 -10.41 1.99 -7.46
C TYR A 53 -9.76 2.56 -6.19
N HIS A 54 -9.11 3.73 -6.27
CA HIS A 54 -8.33 4.31 -5.17
C HIS A 54 -9.11 4.35 -3.84
N THR A 55 -10.31 4.94 -3.87
CA THR A 55 -11.15 5.05 -2.67
C THR A 55 -11.62 3.69 -2.16
N GLN A 56 -11.92 2.75 -3.06
CA GLN A 56 -12.33 1.40 -2.70
C GLN A 56 -11.18 0.62 -2.05
N ILE A 57 -9.97 0.74 -2.58
CA ILE A 57 -8.75 0.12 -2.03
C ILE A 57 -8.48 0.65 -0.63
N ILE A 58 -8.51 1.98 -0.44
CA ILE A 58 -8.29 2.58 0.87
C ILE A 58 -9.34 2.09 1.87
N ASN A 59 -10.63 2.16 1.52
CA ASN A 59 -11.71 1.71 2.40
C ASN A 59 -11.59 0.21 2.73
N LEU A 60 -11.18 -0.60 1.76
CA LEU A 60 -10.97 -2.04 1.97
C LEU A 60 -9.83 -2.28 2.95
N VAL A 61 -8.67 -1.64 2.75
CA VAL A 61 -7.52 -1.79 3.66
C VAL A 61 -7.89 -1.29 5.04
N GLU A 62 -8.52 -0.12 5.15
CA GLU A 62 -8.94 0.47 6.42
C GLU A 62 -9.94 -0.42 7.17
N SER A 63 -10.92 -0.99 6.47
CA SER A 63 -11.90 -1.90 7.07
C SER A 63 -11.28 -3.22 7.56
N ASN A 64 -10.13 -3.61 7.01
CA ASN A 64 -9.42 -4.84 7.37
C ASN A 64 -8.22 -4.62 8.30
N ILE A 65 -7.98 -3.38 8.76
CA ILE A 65 -6.89 -3.04 9.70
C ILE A 65 -6.91 -3.96 10.92
N ALA A 66 -8.08 -4.23 11.50
CA ALA A 66 -8.21 -5.06 12.70
C ALA A 66 -7.61 -6.47 12.51
N GLN A 67 -7.78 -7.06 11.32
CA GLN A 67 -7.20 -8.36 10.99
C GLN A 67 -5.68 -8.30 10.80
N ILE A 68 -5.17 -7.17 10.28
CA ILE A 68 -3.72 -6.95 10.16
C ILE A 68 -3.10 -6.84 11.55
N GLN A 69 -3.75 -6.11 12.46
CA GLN A 69 -3.31 -5.98 13.85
C GLN A 69 -3.31 -7.33 14.58
N GLU A 70 -4.36 -8.13 14.42
CA GLU A 70 -4.43 -9.48 15.01
C GLU A 70 -3.28 -10.37 14.54
N ARG A 71 -2.97 -10.35 13.24
CA ARG A 71 -1.87 -11.14 12.65
C ARG A 71 -0.48 -10.64 13.02
N LEU A 72 -0.33 -9.38 13.42
CA LEU A 72 0.94 -8.84 13.94
C LEU A 72 1.21 -9.26 15.38
N ALA A 73 0.16 -9.55 16.16
CA ALA A 73 0.27 -9.92 17.57
C ALA A 73 0.39 -11.44 17.80
N ALA A 74 0.15 -12.25 16.76
CA ALA A 74 0.24 -13.72 16.79
C ALA A 74 1.65 -14.21 16.42
#